data_AF-D9XVM2-F1
#
_entry.id   AF-D9XVM2-F1
#
_cell.length_a   1.000
_cell.length_b   1.000
_cell.length_c   1.000
_cell.angle_alpha   90.00
_cell.angle_beta   90.00
_cell.angle_gamma   90.00
#
_symmetry.space_group_name_H-M   'P 1'
#
loop_
_entity.id
_entity.type
_entity.pdbx_description
1 polymer ?
#
loop_
_entity_poly.entity_id
_entity_poly.type
_entity_poly.pdbx_seq_one_letter_code
_entity_poly.pdbx_strand_id
1 'polypeptide(L)'
;MQANARYFLKSDSWLRMATLDVSSFYEHIDVEILADDLTCLSQSAEKSKNLNKFLVSFQRINHAWGLPQGSDASGILANLYLAPVDEFLAKNDLRYLRYSDDIMIFHRDWTELRDVLSEINRILRARRLSMSAHKTQILEPSDAFQRIHDVRKASLSAACDIGIPGAHIEVRRYFDEVTKGDPSDTRSLRFVINRLAKLQDDYAVSWCLDNLPFIAHIAKETFAYLAVFKNRVEEVQKKLVNFMRSGASESYPYLEQRILRYFLTLDLSDERMKESAWLILEDRNREDFPREFASRYLGRSASVAEAQLLRHKFEEEPNITMRRALLMSLYESQNLSQRYLRDVEEYIPQLKWVCKYLRTGPNIPVS
;
A
#
# COMPACT_ATOMS: atom_id res chain seq x y z
N MET A 1 2.00 16.41 12.47
CA MET A 1 0.51 16.45 12.48
C MET A 1 -0.11 15.06 12.33
N GLN A 2 0.01 14.39 11.18
CA GLN A 2 -0.66 13.10 10.89
C GLN A 2 -0.40 11.97 11.92
N ALA A 3 0.84 11.82 12.39
CA ALA A 3 1.19 10.83 13.41
C ALA A 3 0.45 11.05 14.74
N ASN A 4 0.35 12.31 15.18
CA ASN A 4 -0.36 12.69 16.42
C ASN A 4 -1.88 12.51 16.25
N ALA A 5 -2.43 12.84 15.08
CA ALA A 5 -3.85 12.62 14.80
C ALA A 5 -4.21 11.13 14.91
N ARG A 6 -3.38 10.25 14.35
CA ARG A 6 -3.56 8.80 14.51
C ARG A 6 -3.40 8.35 15.96
N TYR A 7 -2.46 8.90 16.70
CA TYR A 7 -2.29 8.59 18.12
C TYR A 7 -3.56 8.92 18.91
N PHE A 8 -4.15 10.10 18.69
CA PHE A 8 -5.41 10.48 19.33
C PHE A 8 -6.55 9.52 18.96
N LEU A 9 -6.76 9.24 17.67
CA LEU A 9 -7.82 8.32 17.21
C LEU A 9 -7.63 6.88 17.70
N LYS A 10 -6.38 6.42 17.89
CA LYS A 10 -6.09 5.10 18.49
C LYS A 10 -6.31 5.08 20.00
N SER A 11 -6.04 6.19 20.69
CA SER A 11 -6.21 6.29 22.14
C SER A 11 -7.68 6.27 22.56
N ASP A 12 -8.59 6.71 21.68
CA ASP A 12 -10.03 6.73 21.93
C ASP A 12 -10.81 6.51 20.62
N SER A 13 -11.36 5.31 20.50
CA SER A 13 -12.10 4.85 19.31
C SER A 13 -13.42 5.56 19.06
N TRP A 14 -13.93 6.35 20.00
CA TRP A 14 -15.16 7.13 19.84
C TRP A 14 -14.91 8.58 19.44
N LEU A 15 -13.65 8.99 19.25
CA LEU A 15 -13.33 10.34 18.80
C LEU A 15 -13.75 10.54 17.34
N ARG A 16 -14.58 11.55 17.13
CA ARG A 16 -14.82 12.17 15.82
C ARG A 16 -13.74 13.20 15.55
N MET A 17 -13.56 13.54 14.28
CA MET A 17 -12.57 14.53 13.85
C MET A 17 -13.23 15.58 12.98
N ALA A 18 -13.17 16.85 13.41
CA ALA A 18 -13.43 17.97 12.52
C ALA A 18 -12.14 18.39 11.83
N THR A 19 -12.15 18.45 10.50
CA THR A 19 -11.07 19.05 9.71
C THR A 19 -11.53 20.40 9.21
N LEU A 20 -10.67 21.41 9.26
CA LEU A 20 -10.90 22.71 8.65
C LEU A 20 -9.61 23.26 8.01
N ASP A 21 -9.81 24.17 7.06
CA ASP A 21 -8.78 24.85 6.27
C ASP A 21 -9.27 26.28 6.02
N VAL A 22 -8.34 27.23 5.91
CA VAL A 22 -8.66 28.65 5.65
C VAL A 22 -8.46 28.95 4.17
N SER A 23 -9.47 29.52 3.53
CA SER A 23 -9.43 29.81 2.09
C SER A 23 -8.35 30.85 1.77
N SER A 24 -7.40 30.50 0.91
CA SER A 24 -6.32 31.40 0.44
C SER A 24 -5.67 32.18 1.59
N PHE A 25 -5.31 31.46 2.66
CA PHE A 25 -4.95 32.04 3.95
C PHE A 25 -3.96 33.21 3.87
N TYR A 26 -2.77 32.99 3.29
CA TYR A 26 -1.74 34.03 3.22
C TYR A 26 -2.17 35.27 2.45
N GLU A 27 -3.03 35.14 1.44
CA GLU A 27 -3.50 36.23 0.58
C GLU A 27 -4.59 37.09 1.25
N HIS A 28 -5.26 36.54 2.27
CA HIS A 28 -6.37 37.21 2.97
C HIS A 28 -6.00 37.74 4.35
N ILE A 29 -4.73 37.60 4.79
CA ILE A 29 -4.27 38.19 6.05
C ILE A 29 -4.33 39.72 5.94
N ASP A 30 -5.08 40.33 6.85
CA ASP A 30 -5.17 41.78 6.92
C ASP A 30 -3.96 42.35 7.67
N VAL A 31 -3.14 43.14 6.97
CA VAL A 31 -1.90 43.71 7.50
C VAL A 31 -2.17 44.76 8.57
N GLU A 32 -3.31 45.45 8.54
CA GLU A 32 -3.67 46.43 9.57
C GLU A 32 -3.99 45.73 10.89
N ILE A 33 -4.83 44.68 10.85
CA ILE A 33 -5.15 43.86 12.03
C ILE A 33 -3.88 43.22 12.60
N LEU A 34 -3.02 42.68 11.74
CA LEU A 34 -1.74 42.10 12.15
C LEU A 34 -0.80 43.14 12.78
N ALA A 35 -0.79 44.37 12.26
CA ALA A 35 0.04 45.46 12.80
C ALA A 35 -0.44 45.88 14.19
N ASP A 36 -1.75 45.89 14.44
CA ASP A 36 -2.32 46.14 15.76
C ASP A 36 -1.91 45.04 16.75
N ASP A 37 -2.03 43.78 16.36
CA ASP A 37 -1.58 42.64 17.18
C ASP A 37 -0.07 42.74 17.53
N LEU A 38 0.76 43.07 16.54
CA LEU A 38 2.21 43.24 16.72
C LEU A 38 2.55 44.44 17.61
N THR A 39 1.72 45.47 17.62
CA THR A 39 1.92 46.65 18.47
C THR A 39 1.62 46.33 19.93
N CYS A 40 0.57 45.52 20.17
CA CYS A 40 0.22 45.05 21.51
C CYS A 40 1.26 44.09 22.10
N LEU A 41 1.90 43.26 21.29
CA LEU A 41 2.83 42.21 21.75
C LEU A 41 4.30 42.64 21.78
N SER A 42 4.70 43.59 20.93
CA SER A 42 6.10 43.99 20.81
C SER A 42 6.52 44.95 21.92
N GLN A 43 7.68 44.67 22.53
CA GLN A 43 8.33 45.59 23.46
C GLN A 43 8.97 46.80 22.76
N SER A 44 9.04 46.80 21.43
CA SER A 44 9.75 47.81 20.63
C SER A 44 8.85 48.34 19.51
N ALA A 45 8.14 49.45 19.78
CA ALA A 45 7.24 50.11 18.83
C ALA A 45 7.90 50.45 17.48
N GLU A 46 9.19 50.80 17.47
CA GLU A 46 9.92 51.13 16.25
C GLU A 46 10.05 49.92 15.29
N LYS A 47 10.32 48.73 15.82
CA LYS A 47 10.49 47.50 15.04
C LYS A 47 9.16 47.08 14.42
N SER A 48 8.07 47.11 15.20
CA SER A 48 6.72 46.83 14.69
C SER A 48 6.31 47.82 13.60
N LYS A 49 6.63 49.10 13.78
CA LYS A 49 6.37 50.14 12.78
C LYS A 49 7.15 49.91 11.49
N ASN A 50 8.43 49.52 11.58
CA ASN A 50 9.25 49.24 10.40
C ASN A 50 8.78 48.00 9.65
N LEU A 51 8.37 46.94 10.37
CA LEU A 51 7.78 45.74 9.77
C LEU A 51 6.46 46.06 9.06
N ASN A 52 5.57 46.83 9.71
CA ASN A 52 4.32 47.25 9.10
C ASN A 52 4.56 48.07 7.82
N LYS A 53 5.48 49.05 7.87
CA LYS A 53 5.87 49.82 6.67
C LYS A 53 6.37 48.93 5.53
N PHE A 54 7.15 47.90 5.85
CA PHE A 54 7.62 46.93 4.87
C PHE A 54 6.44 46.17 4.24
N LEU A 55 5.54 45.61 5.05
CA LEU A 55 4.38 44.84 4.56
C LEU A 55 3.45 45.70 3.68
N VAL A 56 3.12 46.92 4.12
CA VAL A 56 2.31 47.86 3.33
C VAL A 56 3.01 48.23 2.02
N SER A 57 4.32 48.46 2.04
CA SER A 57 5.09 48.75 0.83
C SER A 57 5.11 47.56 -0.12
N PHE A 58 5.26 46.35 0.41
CA PHE A 58 5.25 45.11 -0.35
C PHE A 58 3.90 44.90 -1.05
N GLN A 59 2.78 45.06 -0.34
CA GLN A 59 1.44 44.94 -0.91
C GLN A 59 1.21 45.96 -2.03
N ARG A 60 1.62 47.21 -1.81
CA ARG A 60 1.49 48.29 -2.79
C ARG A 60 2.30 48.03 -4.06
N ILE A 61 3.55 47.57 -3.92
CA ILE A 61 4.44 47.34 -5.07
C ILE A 61 3.98 46.13 -5.90
N ASN A 62 3.53 45.06 -5.24
CA ASN A 62 3.17 43.81 -5.91
C ASN A 62 1.68 43.74 -6.30
N HIS A 63 0.88 44.75 -5.97
CA HIS A 63 -0.58 44.73 -6.11
C HIS A 63 -1.22 43.47 -5.53
N ALA A 64 -0.63 42.95 -4.45
CA ALA A 64 -0.99 41.71 -3.80
C ALA A 64 -1.47 41.98 -2.37
N TRP A 65 -2.52 41.28 -1.96
CA TRP A 65 -3.04 41.33 -0.60
C TRP A 65 -2.40 40.22 0.25
N GLY A 66 -2.37 40.42 1.56
CA GLY A 66 -1.82 39.44 2.48
C GLY A 66 -0.30 39.50 2.69
N LEU A 67 0.25 38.36 3.11
CA LEU A 67 1.68 38.17 3.40
C LEU A 67 2.42 37.51 2.22
N PRO A 68 3.71 37.81 2.02
CA PRO A 68 4.52 37.12 1.01
C PRO A 68 4.62 35.62 1.30
N GLN A 69 4.28 34.77 0.34
CA GLN A 69 4.39 33.32 0.48
C GLN A 69 5.85 32.85 0.33
N GLY A 70 6.22 31.81 1.08
CA GLY A 70 7.55 31.17 0.99
C GLY A 70 8.64 31.76 1.88
N SER A 71 8.37 32.83 2.64
CA SER A 71 9.32 33.33 3.65
C SER A 71 9.01 32.77 5.04
N ASP A 72 10.05 32.37 5.78
CA ASP A 72 9.90 31.87 7.17
C ASP A 72 9.27 32.94 8.09
N ALA A 73 9.60 34.21 7.84
CA ALA A 73 9.06 35.33 8.63
C ALA A 73 7.53 35.45 8.46
N SER A 74 7.02 35.23 7.25
CA SER A 74 5.57 35.20 6.99
C SER A 74 4.88 34.07 7.75
N GLY A 75 5.53 32.91 7.89
CA GLY A 75 4.98 31.79 8.66
C GLY A 75 4.79 32.13 10.14
N ILE A 76 5.73 32.86 10.75
CA ILE A 76 5.61 33.34 12.14
C ILE A 76 4.45 34.32 12.28
N LEU A 77 4.34 35.28 11.36
CA LEU A 77 3.27 36.27 11.36
C LEU A 77 1.89 35.64 11.12
N ALA A 78 1.82 34.66 10.23
CA ALA A 78 0.61 33.90 9.97
C ALA A 78 0.16 33.09 11.20
N ASN A 79 1.11 32.48 11.92
CA ASN A 79 0.81 31.80 13.19
C ASN A 79 0.27 32.77 14.25
N LEU A 80 0.85 33.96 14.37
CA LEU A 80 0.34 35.02 15.25
C LEU A 80 -1.10 35.42 14.86
N TYR A 81 -1.36 35.52 13.56
CA TYR A 81 -2.67 35.87 13.04
C TYR A 81 -3.74 34.78 13.27
N LEU A 82 -3.37 33.56 13.67
CA LEU A 82 -4.31 32.51 14.10
C LEU A 82 -4.33 32.29 15.62
N ALA A 83 -3.54 33.04 16.40
CA ALA A 83 -3.45 32.86 17.85
C ALA A 83 -4.80 32.87 18.61
N PRO A 84 -5.79 33.72 18.30
CA PRO A 84 -7.10 33.70 18.96
C PRO A 84 -7.88 32.39 18.73
N VAL A 85 -7.65 31.71 17.61
CA VAL A 85 -8.23 30.38 17.37
C VAL A 85 -7.58 29.37 18.32
N ASP A 86 -6.24 29.40 18.44
CA ASP A 86 -5.49 28.55 19.37
C ASP A 86 -5.90 28.82 20.83
N GLU A 87 -6.03 30.09 21.23
CA GLU A 87 -6.47 30.49 22.57
C GLU A 87 -7.90 30.02 22.87
N PHE A 88 -8.82 30.15 21.91
CA PHE A 88 -10.17 29.63 22.04
C PHE A 88 -10.18 28.11 22.23
N LEU A 89 -9.44 27.38 21.40
CA LEU A 89 -9.37 25.92 21.49
C LEU A 89 -8.75 25.47 22.83
N ALA A 90 -7.66 26.12 23.25
CA ALA A 90 -7.00 25.83 24.52
C ALA A 90 -7.87 26.16 25.73
N LYS A 91 -8.59 27.29 25.71
CA LYS A 91 -9.48 27.71 26.81
C LYS A 91 -10.64 26.74 27.04
N ASN A 92 -11.12 26.08 25.98
CA ASN A 92 -12.18 25.09 26.05
C ASN A 92 -11.66 23.64 26.25
N ASP A 93 -10.36 23.48 26.56
CA ASP A 93 -9.71 22.17 26.77
C ASP A 93 -9.94 21.17 25.62
N LEU A 94 -10.01 21.69 24.39
CA LEU A 94 -10.25 20.87 23.20
C LEU A 94 -8.96 20.21 22.73
N ARG A 95 -9.06 18.93 22.36
CA ARG A 95 -7.95 18.23 21.70
C ARG A 95 -7.87 18.68 20.25
N TYR A 96 -6.79 19.36 19.87
CA TYR A 96 -6.60 19.81 18.49
C TYR A 96 -5.15 19.69 18.03
N LEU A 97 -4.96 19.72 16.72
CA LEU A 97 -3.68 19.80 16.04
C LEU A 97 -3.78 20.86 14.96
N ARG A 98 -2.79 21.72 14.86
CA ARG A 98 -2.68 22.73 13.80
C ARG A 98 -1.33 22.64 13.10
N TYR A 99 -1.33 22.79 11.78
CA TYR A 99 -0.13 23.00 10.99
C TYR A 99 -0.43 24.08 9.96
N SER A 100 0.16 25.27 10.13
CA SER A 100 -0.25 26.46 9.38
C SER A 100 -1.76 26.72 9.58
N ASP A 101 -2.54 26.67 8.51
CA ASP A 101 -3.97 26.91 8.41
C ASP A 101 -4.80 25.62 8.43
N ASP A 102 -4.16 24.45 8.28
CA ASP A 102 -4.82 23.16 8.47
C ASP A 102 -5.02 22.92 9.97
N ILE A 103 -6.29 22.76 10.39
CA ILE A 103 -6.64 22.47 11.79
C ILE A 103 -7.49 21.20 11.85
N MET A 104 -7.14 20.32 12.78
CA MET A 104 -7.88 19.10 13.13
C MET A 104 -8.30 19.18 14.60
N ILE A 105 -9.58 18.98 14.88
CA ILE A 105 -10.15 19.04 16.23
C ILE A 105 -10.81 17.69 16.51
N PHE A 106 -10.62 17.17 17.72
CA PHE A 106 -11.06 15.85 18.13
C PHE A 106 -12.01 15.96 19.31
N HIS A 107 -13.21 15.41 19.17
CA HIS A 107 -14.20 15.37 20.24
C HIS A 107 -15.17 14.20 20.03
N ARG A 108 -15.85 13.74 21.08
CA ARG A 108 -16.81 12.63 20.97
C ARG A 108 -18.16 13.09 20.46
N ASP A 109 -18.65 14.24 20.91
CA ASP A 109 -19.94 14.77 20.48
C ASP A 109 -19.82 15.56 19.16
N TRP A 110 -20.69 15.23 18.21
CA TRP A 110 -20.80 15.90 16.92
C TRP A 110 -21.34 17.33 17.06
N THR A 111 -22.28 17.55 17.98
CA THR A 111 -22.91 18.86 18.21
C THR A 111 -21.88 19.85 18.73
N GLU A 112 -21.08 19.43 19.72
CA GLU A 112 -19.96 20.21 20.23
C GLU A 112 -18.95 20.55 19.12
N LEU A 113 -18.59 19.61 18.24
CA LEU A 113 -17.72 19.92 17.10
C LEU A 113 -18.32 20.96 16.17
N ARG A 114 -19.64 20.89 15.91
CA ARG A 114 -20.33 21.88 15.09
C ARG A 114 -20.33 23.25 15.73
N ASP A 115 -20.57 23.34 17.04
CA ASP A 115 -20.59 24.60 17.78
C ASP A 115 -19.20 25.23 17.84
N VAL A 116 -18.17 24.41 18.07
CA VAL A 116 -16.76 24.81 17.98
C VAL A 116 -16.42 25.35 16.59
N LEU A 117 -16.82 24.66 15.51
CA LEU A 117 -16.59 25.15 14.14
C LEU A 117 -17.30 26.48 13.86
N SER A 118 -18.51 26.67 14.41
CA SER A 118 -19.27 27.91 14.29
C SER A 118 -18.55 29.08 14.97
N GLU A 119 -18.01 28.86 16.16
CA GLU A 119 -17.26 29.89 16.90
C GLU A 119 -15.92 30.19 16.24
N ILE A 120 -15.19 29.18 15.75
CA ILE A 120 -13.98 29.40 14.95
C ILE A 120 -14.28 30.23 13.71
N ASN A 121 -15.38 29.95 13.00
CA ASN A 121 -15.80 30.76 11.85
C ASN A 121 -16.06 32.22 12.25
N ARG A 122 -16.62 32.47 13.44
CA ARG A 122 -16.83 33.82 13.97
C ARG A 122 -15.51 34.53 14.24
N ILE A 123 -14.55 33.85 14.87
CA ILE A 123 -13.19 34.37 15.13
C ILE A 123 -12.47 34.69 13.83
N LEU A 124 -12.51 33.77 12.85
CA LEU A 124 -11.89 33.97 11.54
C LEU A 124 -12.50 35.16 10.80
N ARG A 125 -13.84 35.29 10.81
CA ARG A 125 -14.53 36.46 10.21
C ARG A 125 -14.16 37.77 10.88
N ALA A 126 -14.00 37.80 12.20
CA ALA A 126 -13.53 38.99 12.92
C ALA A 126 -12.12 39.41 12.45
N ARG A 127 -11.33 38.44 11.98
CA ARG A 127 -10.02 38.66 11.35
C ARG A 127 -10.07 38.68 9.82
N ARG A 128 -11.24 38.94 9.21
CA ARG A 128 -11.42 39.01 7.74
C ARG A 128 -11.00 37.75 6.96
N LEU A 129 -10.91 36.61 7.64
CA LEU A 129 -10.65 35.31 7.04
C LEU A 129 -11.96 34.55 6.81
N SER A 130 -11.91 33.58 5.90
CA SER A 130 -13.04 32.70 5.61
C SER A 130 -12.61 31.23 5.62
N MET A 131 -13.44 30.38 6.21
CA MET A 131 -13.23 28.94 6.18
C MET A 131 -13.51 28.36 4.80
N SER A 132 -12.73 27.38 4.41
CA SER A 132 -12.93 26.61 3.19
C SER A 132 -14.07 25.60 3.38
N ALA A 133 -15.25 25.91 2.86
CA ALA A 133 -16.44 25.07 3.02
C ALA A 133 -16.27 23.66 2.44
N HIS A 134 -15.47 23.50 1.37
CA HIS A 134 -15.27 22.22 0.68
C HIS A 134 -14.24 21.32 1.37
N LYS A 135 -13.37 21.88 2.23
CA LYS A 135 -12.40 21.13 3.04
C LYS A 135 -12.83 20.99 4.50
N THR A 136 -13.83 21.75 4.92
CA THR A 136 -14.36 21.70 6.28
C THR A 136 -15.41 20.58 6.39
N GLN A 137 -15.16 19.61 7.26
CA GLN A 137 -16.08 18.49 7.48
C GLN A 137 -15.88 17.88 8.87
N ILE A 138 -16.95 17.31 9.42
CA ILE A 138 -16.90 16.47 10.61
C ILE A 138 -16.94 15.01 10.15
N LEU A 139 -15.95 14.23 10.54
CA LEU A 139 -15.77 12.84 10.18
C LEU A 139 -16.11 11.93 11.36
N GLU A 140 -16.86 10.87 11.09
CA GLU A 140 -17.08 9.78 12.04
C GLU A 140 -15.74 9.04 12.32
N PRO A 141 -15.60 8.30 13.43
CA PRO A 141 -14.32 7.74 13.84
C PRO A 141 -13.64 6.86 12.78
N SER A 142 -14.41 6.05 12.05
CA SER A 142 -13.90 5.22 10.94
C SER A 142 -13.36 6.05 9.79
N ASP A 143 -14.11 7.09 9.39
CA ASP A 143 -13.77 7.94 8.26
C ASP A 143 -12.57 8.84 8.59
N ALA A 144 -12.50 9.30 9.85
CA ALA A 144 -11.37 10.05 10.37
C ALA A 144 -10.08 9.22 10.29
N PHE A 145 -10.13 7.96 10.74
CA PHE A 145 -8.98 7.06 10.67
C PHE A 145 -8.56 6.80 9.23
N GLN A 146 -9.51 6.53 8.34
CA GLN A 146 -9.24 6.29 6.92
C GLN A 146 -8.63 7.53 6.24
N ARG A 147 -9.15 8.73 6.52
CA ARG A 147 -8.64 10.00 5.97
C ARG A 147 -7.17 10.24 6.30
N ILE A 148 -6.80 10.12 7.58
CA ILE A 148 -5.41 10.28 8.04
C ILE A 148 -4.49 9.27 7.36
N HIS A 149 -5.00 8.05 7.22
CA HIS A 149 -4.28 6.94 6.67
C HIS A 149 -4.02 7.07 5.15
N ASP A 150 -5.02 7.54 4.39
CA ASP A 150 -4.89 7.77 2.95
C ASP A 150 -3.94 8.93 2.64
N VAL A 151 -3.96 10.00 3.45
CA VAL A 151 -2.99 11.09 3.33
C VAL A 151 -1.56 10.57 3.53
N ARG A 152 -1.34 9.74 4.55
CA ARG A 152 -0.01 9.16 4.80
C ARG A 152 0.46 8.30 3.64
N LYS A 153 -0.42 7.45 3.07
CA LYS A 153 -0.10 6.65 1.88
C LYS A 153 0.27 7.53 0.68
N ALA A 154 -0.47 8.61 0.45
CA ALA A 154 -0.17 9.56 -0.62
C ALA A 154 1.20 10.22 -0.42
N SER A 155 1.51 10.69 0.79
CA SER A 155 2.81 11.29 1.12
C SER A 155 3.96 10.29 0.94
N LEU A 156 3.81 9.05 1.41
CA LEU A 156 4.80 7.99 1.22
C LEU A 156 5.01 7.67 -0.26
N SER A 157 3.93 7.62 -1.06
CA SER A 157 4.03 7.43 -2.50
C SER A 157 4.85 8.54 -3.14
N ALA A 158 4.47 9.80 -2.90
CA ALA A 158 5.16 10.96 -3.47
C ALA A 158 6.64 10.97 -3.09
N ALA A 159 6.97 10.67 -1.82
CA ALA A 159 8.35 10.59 -1.37
C ALA A 159 9.17 9.50 -2.10
N CYS A 160 8.56 8.33 -2.34
CA CYS A 160 9.18 7.25 -3.12
C CYS A 160 9.33 7.64 -4.60
N ASP A 161 8.35 8.32 -5.17
CA ASP A 161 8.30 8.68 -6.59
C ASP A 161 9.32 9.79 -6.91
N ILE A 162 9.50 10.75 -6.00
CA ILE A 162 10.48 11.84 -6.11
C ILE A 162 11.91 11.37 -5.76
N GLY A 163 12.04 10.26 -5.03
CA GLY A 163 13.34 9.73 -4.60
C GLY A 163 13.94 10.52 -3.43
N ILE A 164 13.09 11.00 -2.50
CA ILE A 164 13.55 11.76 -1.34
C ILE A 164 14.47 10.88 -0.46
N PRO A 165 15.67 11.35 -0.08
CA PRO A 165 16.55 10.64 0.85
C PRO A 165 15.81 10.28 2.16
N GLY A 166 15.90 9.02 2.58
CA GLY A 166 15.21 8.52 3.78
C GLY A 166 13.79 7.99 3.56
N ALA A 167 13.24 8.05 2.34
CA ALA A 167 11.91 7.48 2.05
C ALA A 167 11.79 5.99 2.43
N HIS A 168 12.86 5.21 2.26
CA HIS A 168 12.91 3.80 2.66
C HIS A 168 12.71 3.61 4.17
N ILE A 169 13.28 4.48 5.02
CA ILE A 169 13.12 4.43 6.48
C ILE A 169 11.64 4.61 6.85
N GLU A 170 10.99 5.56 6.20
CA GLU A 170 9.58 5.85 6.43
C GLU A 170 8.65 4.72 5.97
N VAL A 171 8.96 4.07 4.84
CA VAL A 171 8.24 2.89 4.36
C VAL A 171 8.43 1.71 5.31
N ARG A 172 9.66 1.46 5.80
CA ARG A 172 9.93 0.41 6.80
C ARG A 172 9.19 0.66 8.11
N ARG A 173 9.20 1.91 8.61
CA ARG A 173 8.43 2.29 9.79
C ARG A 173 6.95 2.04 9.61
N TYR A 174 6.41 2.41 8.45
CA TYR A 174 5.01 2.14 8.13
C TYR A 174 4.71 0.63 8.03
N PHE A 175 5.62 -0.17 7.49
CA PHE A 175 5.52 -1.63 7.50
C PHE A 175 5.44 -2.19 8.92
N ASP A 176 6.34 -1.79 9.82
CA ASP A 176 6.35 -2.24 11.21
C ASP A 176 5.05 -1.86 11.95
N GLU A 177 4.51 -0.68 11.67
CA GLU A 177 3.25 -0.24 12.27
C GLU A 177 2.02 -0.98 11.75
N VAL A 178 2.03 -1.41 10.49
CA VAL A 178 0.96 -2.21 9.88
C VAL A 178 1.03 -3.64 10.43
N THR A 179 2.21 -4.23 10.49
CA THR A 179 2.40 -5.62 10.97
C THR A 179 2.17 -5.79 12.47
N LYS A 180 2.43 -4.76 13.29
CA LYS A 180 2.06 -4.72 14.72
C LYS A 180 0.62 -4.27 14.99
N GLY A 181 -0.07 -3.79 13.95
CA GLY A 181 -1.37 -3.15 14.04
C GLY A 181 -2.54 -4.14 13.94
N ASP A 182 -3.60 -3.69 13.27
CA ASP A 182 -4.78 -4.52 13.00
C ASP A 182 -4.44 -5.59 11.95
N PRO A 183 -4.55 -6.89 12.28
CA PRO A 183 -4.27 -7.98 11.35
C PRO A 183 -5.16 -7.99 10.10
N SER A 184 -6.33 -7.34 10.14
CA SER A 184 -7.27 -7.31 9.02
C SER A 184 -6.94 -6.25 7.95
N ASP A 185 -5.95 -5.37 8.19
CA ASP A 185 -5.57 -4.29 7.27
C ASP A 185 -4.71 -4.77 6.08
N THR A 186 -5.34 -5.60 5.27
CA THR A 186 -4.84 -6.13 4.00
C THR A 186 -4.41 -5.01 3.04
N ARG A 187 -5.16 -3.90 3.00
CA ARG A 187 -4.94 -2.82 2.02
C ARG A 187 -3.65 -2.09 2.29
N SER A 188 -3.31 -1.87 3.56
CA SER A 188 -2.05 -1.23 3.96
C SER A 188 -0.87 -2.14 3.77
N LEU A 189 -1.03 -3.42 4.09
CA LEU A 189 0.03 -4.40 3.88
C LEU A 189 0.36 -4.54 2.39
N ARG A 190 -0.66 -4.63 1.53
CA ARG A 190 -0.48 -4.59 0.06
C ARG A 190 0.25 -3.34 -0.40
N PHE A 191 -0.16 -2.17 0.08
CA PHE A 191 0.46 -0.90 -0.28
C PHE A 191 1.95 -0.89 0.06
N VAL A 192 2.30 -1.26 1.29
CA VAL A 192 3.68 -1.17 1.77
C VAL A 192 4.59 -2.21 1.11
N ILE A 193 4.11 -3.44 0.89
CA ILE A 193 4.87 -4.49 0.17
C ILE A 193 5.19 -4.04 -1.26
N ASN A 194 4.22 -3.47 -1.97
CA ASN A 194 4.47 -2.93 -3.31
C ASN A 194 5.46 -1.75 -3.31
N ARG A 195 5.48 -0.93 -2.23
CA ARG A 195 6.45 0.16 -2.10
C ARG A 195 7.86 -0.36 -1.81
N LEU A 196 8.00 -1.34 -0.92
CA LEU A 196 9.27 -2.03 -0.67
C LEU A 196 9.81 -2.69 -1.95
N ALA A 197 8.94 -3.33 -2.75
CA ALA A 197 9.31 -3.87 -4.06
C ALA A 197 9.87 -2.79 -5.00
N LYS A 198 9.18 -1.65 -5.10
CA LYS A 198 9.59 -0.52 -5.94
C LYS A 198 10.94 0.06 -5.51
N LEU A 199 11.15 0.16 -4.20
CA LEU A 199 12.40 0.65 -3.62
C LEU A 199 13.53 -0.38 -3.64
N GLN A 200 13.26 -1.62 -4.06
CA GLN A 200 14.19 -2.76 -3.97
C GLN A 200 14.73 -2.93 -2.53
N ASP A 201 13.84 -2.81 -1.56
CA ASP A 201 14.17 -2.92 -0.13
C ASP A 201 13.72 -4.27 0.43
N ASP A 202 14.67 -5.12 0.84
CA ASP A 202 14.44 -6.51 1.25
C ASP A 202 13.96 -6.66 2.72
N TYR A 203 13.69 -5.54 3.39
CA TYR A 203 13.35 -5.50 4.82
C TYR A 203 12.20 -6.44 5.25
N ALA A 204 11.19 -6.64 4.40
CA ALA A 204 10.02 -7.46 4.73
C ALA A 204 10.16 -8.94 4.35
N VAL A 205 11.25 -9.36 3.67
CA VAL A 205 11.37 -10.72 3.11
C VAL A 205 11.20 -11.80 4.19
N SER A 206 11.99 -11.75 5.26
CA SER A 206 11.93 -12.78 6.31
C SER A 206 10.59 -12.78 7.04
N TRP A 207 10.02 -11.59 7.32
CA TRP A 207 8.69 -11.49 7.92
C TRP A 207 7.61 -12.10 7.02
N CYS A 208 7.64 -11.85 5.71
CA CYS A 208 6.69 -12.43 4.76
C CYS A 208 6.78 -13.96 4.75
N LEU A 209 7.98 -14.53 4.77
CA LEU A 209 8.20 -15.98 4.78
C LEU A 209 7.70 -16.62 6.08
N ASP A 210 7.89 -15.97 7.22
CA ASP A 210 7.45 -16.47 8.52
C ASP A 210 5.94 -16.35 8.73
N ASN A 211 5.25 -15.50 7.95
CA ASN A 211 3.82 -15.20 8.09
C ASN A 211 3.01 -15.61 6.84
N LEU A 212 3.51 -16.52 6.01
CA LEU A 212 2.87 -16.93 4.75
C LEU A 212 1.37 -17.27 4.84
N PRO A 213 0.89 -18.08 5.81
CA PRO A 213 -0.54 -18.38 5.95
C PRO A 213 -1.39 -17.12 6.20
N PHE A 214 -0.86 -16.21 7.03
CA PHE A 214 -1.55 -14.99 7.41
C PHE A 214 -1.69 -14.01 6.23
N ILE A 215 -0.69 -13.96 5.36
CA ILE A 215 -0.67 -13.07 4.19
C ILE A 215 -1.13 -13.74 2.89
N ALA A 216 -1.74 -14.93 2.95
CA ALA A 216 -2.18 -15.68 1.77
C ALA A 216 -3.09 -14.88 0.83
N HIS A 217 -3.91 -13.98 1.40
CA HIS A 217 -4.83 -13.11 0.67
C HIS A 217 -4.12 -12.02 -0.17
N ILE A 218 -2.85 -11.70 0.11
CA ILE A 218 -1.98 -10.84 -0.73
C ILE A 218 -0.82 -11.61 -1.37
N ALA A 219 -0.93 -12.94 -1.49
CA ALA A 219 0.16 -13.76 -2.02
C ALA A 219 0.67 -13.26 -3.38
N LYS A 220 -0.22 -12.77 -4.27
CA LYS A 220 0.21 -12.22 -5.57
C LYS A 220 1.26 -11.11 -5.40
N GLU A 221 1.00 -10.13 -4.55
CA GLU A 221 1.91 -9.02 -4.29
C GLU A 221 3.13 -9.46 -3.50
N THR A 222 2.97 -10.35 -2.53
CA THR A 222 4.09 -10.92 -1.76
C THR A 222 5.08 -11.64 -2.68
N PHE A 223 4.62 -12.52 -3.58
CA PHE A 223 5.52 -13.24 -4.49
C PHE A 223 6.13 -12.33 -5.56
N ALA A 224 5.42 -11.28 -6.00
CA ALA A 224 6.00 -10.26 -6.85
C ALA A 224 7.14 -9.50 -6.13
N TYR A 225 6.97 -9.20 -4.84
CA TYR A 225 8.01 -8.61 -3.99
C TYR A 225 9.20 -9.56 -3.80
N LEU A 226 8.97 -10.82 -3.42
CA LEU A 226 10.03 -11.81 -3.23
C LEU A 226 10.86 -12.04 -4.51
N ALA A 227 10.24 -11.94 -5.69
CA ALA A 227 10.93 -12.12 -6.98
C ALA A 227 11.92 -10.99 -7.32
N VAL A 228 11.86 -9.84 -6.64
CA VAL A 228 12.80 -8.73 -6.83
C VAL A 228 14.21 -9.10 -6.30
N PHE A 229 14.30 -9.91 -5.25
CA PHE A 229 15.53 -10.13 -4.49
C PHE A 229 16.26 -11.42 -4.88
N LYS A 230 17.00 -11.36 -5.98
CA LYS A 230 17.81 -12.49 -6.48
C LYS A 230 18.85 -12.98 -5.47
N ASN A 231 19.35 -12.10 -4.61
CA ASN A 231 20.32 -12.41 -3.56
C ASN A 231 19.72 -13.21 -2.38
N ARG A 232 18.40 -13.29 -2.25
CA ARG A 232 17.71 -13.98 -1.15
C ARG A 232 17.00 -15.28 -1.60
N VAL A 233 17.19 -15.69 -2.86
CA VAL A 233 16.49 -16.84 -3.46
C VAL A 233 16.70 -18.13 -2.67
N GLU A 234 17.90 -18.38 -2.16
CA GLU A 234 18.20 -19.60 -1.38
C GLU A 234 17.39 -19.67 -0.07
N GLU A 235 17.29 -18.55 0.67
CA GLU A 235 16.48 -18.45 1.88
C GLU A 235 15.00 -18.65 1.57
N VAL A 236 14.50 -17.98 0.52
CA VAL A 236 13.12 -18.06 0.06
C VAL A 236 12.79 -19.50 -0.32
N GLN A 237 13.58 -20.13 -1.20
CA GLN A 237 13.41 -21.52 -1.62
C GLN A 237 13.31 -22.46 -0.42
N LYS A 238 14.26 -22.38 0.51
CA LYS A 238 14.29 -23.24 1.70
C LYS A 238 13.01 -23.10 2.54
N LYS A 239 12.54 -21.87 2.78
CA LYS A 239 11.32 -21.61 3.57
C LYS A 239 10.06 -22.09 2.85
N LEU A 240 9.95 -21.87 1.54
CA LEU A 240 8.78 -22.30 0.76
C LEU A 240 8.71 -23.83 0.63
N VAL A 241 9.84 -24.51 0.42
CA VAL A 241 9.90 -25.99 0.43
C VAL A 241 9.44 -26.54 1.78
N ASN A 242 9.94 -25.97 2.88
CA ASN A 242 9.53 -26.40 4.22
C ASN A 242 8.03 -26.19 4.46
N PHE A 243 7.47 -25.07 3.98
CA PHE A 243 6.03 -24.80 4.06
C PHE A 243 5.21 -25.84 3.29
N MET A 244 5.57 -26.13 2.04
CA MET A 244 4.90 -27.15 1.20
C MET A 244 4.93 -28.56 1.79
N ARG A 245 5.89 -28.85 2.68
CA ARG A 245 6.02 -30.15 3.36
C ARG A 245 5.36 -30.19 4.74
N SER A 246 4.96 -29.05 5.29
CA SER A 246 4.49 -28.95 6.68
C SER A 246 3.07 -29.49 6.91
N GLY A 247 2.38 -29.97 5.87
CA GLY A 247 0.96 -30.35 5.90
C GLY A 247 0.00 -29.15 6.02
N ALA A 248 0.47 -28.01 6.54
CA ALA A 248 -0.32 -26.78 6.61
C ALA A 248 -0.66 -26.21 5.22
N SER A 249 0.14 -26.52 4.19
CA SER A 249 -0.06 -25.99 2.83
C SER A 249 -1.39 -26.41 2.20
N GLU A 250 -1.91 -27.58 2.57
CA GLU A 250 -3.15 -28.13 2.02
C GLU A 250 -4.37 -27.24 2.28
N SER A 251 -4.33 -26.51 3.40
CA SER A 251 -5.37 -25.52 3.76
C SER A 251 -5.29 -24.24 2.94
N TYR A 252 -4.24 -24.06 2.13
CA TYR A 252 -4.00 -22.86 1.33
C TYR A 252 -3.67 -23.19 -0.15
N PRO A 253 -4.62 -23.76 -0.93
CA PRO A 253 -4.37 -24.13 -2.32
C PRO A 253 -3.84 -22.97 -3.18
N TYR A 254 -4.37 -21.76 -3.00
CA TYR A 254 -3.89 -20.55 -3.70
C TYR A 254 -2.42 -20.23 -3.40
N LEU A 255 -1.97 -20.50 -2.17
CA LEU A 255 -0.59 -20.30 -1.78
C LEU A 255 0.32 -21.37 -2.40
N GLU A 256 -0.10 -22.63 -2.41
CA GLU A 256 0.61 -23.72 -3.12
C GLU A 256 0.83 -23.37 -4.59
N GLN A 257 -0.23 -22.89 -5.27
CA GLN A 257 -0.14 -22.43 -6.65
C GLN A 257 0.87 -21.29 -6.81
N ARG A 258 0.87 -20.30 -5.91
CA ARG A 258 1.79 -19.16 -5.97
C ARG A 258 3.24 -19.58 -5.74
N ILE A 259 3.48 -20.54 -4.86
CA ILE A 259 4.79 -21.14 -4.61
C ILE A 259 5.30 -21.85 -5.86
N LEU A 260 4.52 -22.77 -6.43
CA LEU A 260 4.89 -23.51 -7.64
C LEU A 260 5.15 -22.55 -8.82
N ARG A 261 4.32 -21.52 -8.95
CA ARG A 261 4.52 -20.44 -9.94
C ARG A 261 5.82 -19.69 -9.72
N TYR A 262 6.20 -19.38 -8.48
CA TYR A 262 7.47 -18.72 -8.16
C TYR A 262 8.67 -19.57 -8.61
N PHE A 263 8.65 -20.86 -8.31
CA PHE A 263 9.68 -21.80 -8.75
C PHE A 263 9.76 -21.89 -10.28
N LEU A 264 8.63 -22.02 -10.95
CA LEU A 264 8.56 -22.01 -12.42
C LEU A 264 9.07 -20.71 -13.04
N THR A 265 8.78 -19.56 -12.42
CA THR A 265 9.16 -18.24 -12.96
C THR A 265 10.66 -18.01 -12.84
N LEU A 266 11.28 -18.49 -11.77
CA LEU A 266 12.72 -18.35 -11.51
C LEU A 266 13.55 -19.55 -11.96
N ASP A 267 12.92 -20.54 -12.61
CA ASP A 267 13.56 -21.78 -13.08
C ASP A 267 14.31 -22.54 -11.97
N LEU A 268 13.68 -22.60 -10.79
CA LEU A 268 14.25 -23.26 -9.62
C LEU A 268 13.91 -24.76 -9.65
N SER A 269 14.85 -25.59 -9.21
CA SER A 269 14.67 -27.04 -9.07
C SER A 269 15.05 -27.49 -7.65
N ASP A 270 14.15 -28.21 -7.01
CA ASP A 270 14.36 -28.84 -5.69
C ASP A 270 13.62 -30.19 -5.65
N GLU A 271 14.35 -31.26 -5.34
CA GLU A 271 13.79 -32.62 -5.28
C GLU A 271 12.68 -32.73 -4.23
N ARG A 272 12.82 -32.03 -3.10
CA ARG A 272 11.78 -32.05 -2.05
C ARG A 272 10.52 -31.29 -2.49
N MET A 273 10.68 -30.27 -3.35
CA MET A 273 9.53 -29.61 -3.97
C MET A 273 8.87 -30.52 -5.01
N LYS A 274 9.64 -31.33 -5.76
CA LYS A 274 9.06 -32.31 -6.68
C LYS A 274 8.21 -33.34 -5.95
N GLU A 275 8.68 -33.85 -4.81
CA GLU A 275 7.90 -34.74 -3.95
C GLU A 275 6.55 -34.10 -3.57
N SER A 276 6.56 -32.85 -3.09
CA SER A 276 5.32 -32.11 -2.78
C SER A 276 4.45 -31.89 -4.02
N ALA A 277 5.02 -31.59 -5.18
CA ALA A 277 4.27 -31.40 -6.41
C ALA A 277 3.61 -32.69 -6.91
N TRP A 278 4.28 -33.84 -6.76
CA TRP A 278 3.67 -35.15 -7.04
C TRP A 278 2.47 -35.41 -6.13
N LEU A 279 2.61 -35.21 -4.81
CA LEU A 279 1.49 -35.37 -3.87
C LEU A 279 0.28 -34.49 -4.24
N ILE A 280 0.53 -33.24 -4.63
CA ILE A 280 -0.53 -32.33 -5.10
C ILE A 280 -1.19 -32.87 -6.37
N LEU A 281 -0.40 -33.24 -7.38
CA LEU A 281 -0.91 -33.71 -8.67
C LEU A 281 -1.75 -34.98 -8.56
N GLU A 282 -1.32 -35.93 -7.71
CA GLU A 282 -1.95 -37.23 -7.53
C GLU A 282 -3.27 -37.17 -6.75
N ASP A 283 -3.42 -36.19 -5.87
CA ASP A 283 -4.65 -36.01 -5.10
C ASP A 283 -5.76 -35.38 -5.96
N ARG A 284 -6.66 -36.23 -6.47
CA ARG A 284 -7.82 -35.81 -7.29
C ARG A 284 -8.87 -35.03 -6.49
N ASN A 285 -8.80 -34.99 -5.17
CA ASN A 285 -9.73 -34.23 -4.34
C ASN A 285 -9.27 -32.76 -4.15
N ARG A 286 -8.03 -32.43 -4.53
CA ARG A 286 -7.54 -31.06 -4.51
C ARG A 286 -8.13 -30.23 -5.64
N GLU A 287 -8.14 -28.92 -5.44
CA GLU A 287 -8.51 -27.98 -6.49
C GLU A 287 -7.63 -28.13 -7.73
N ASP A 288 -8.19 -27.84 -8.91
CA ASP A 288 -7.49 -28.03 -10.18
C ASP A 288 -6.26 -27.10 -10.31
N PHE A 289 -6.37 -25.86 -9.87
CA PHE A 289 -5.33 -24.86 -10.12
C PHE A 289 -3.96 -25.12 -9.45
N PRO A 290 -3.82 -25.64 -8.20
CA PRO A 290 -2.51 -26.07 -7.71
C PRO A 290 -2.01 -27.32 -8.44
N ARG A 291 -2.90 -28.26 -8.82
CA ARG A 291 -2.56 -29.48 -9.57
C ARG A 291 -1.99 -29.16 -10.95
N GLU A 292 -2.60 -28.19 -11.65
CA GLU A 292 -2.10 -27.68 -12.93
C GLU A 292 -0.66 -27.17 -12.81
N PHE A 293 -0.40 -26.28 -11.83
CA PHE A 293 0.95 -25.74 -11.62
C PHE A 293 1.95 -26.80 -11.14
N ALA A 294 1.50 -27.78 -10.36
CA ALA A 294 2.32 -28.90 -9.93
C ALA A 294 2.76 -29.75 -11.13
N SER A 295 1.82 -30.09 -12.03
CA SER A 295 2.15 -30.81 -13.26
C SER A 295 3.20 -30.07 -14.10
N ARG A 296 3.06 -28.75 -14.27
CA ARG A 296 4.01 -27.94 -15.04
C ARG A 296 5.40 -27.89 -14.40
N TYR A 297 5.45 -27.74 -13.08
CA TYR A 297 6.71 -27.75 -12.32
C TYR A 297 7.44 -29.09 -12.49
N LEU A 298 6.72 -30.20 -12.38
CA LEU A 298 7.25 -31.54 -12.64
C LEU A 298 7.73 -31.66 -14.08
N GLY A 299 6.92 -31.23 -15.06
CA GLY A 299 7.25 -31.29 -16.47
C GLY A 299 8.60 -30.64 -16.81
N ARG A 300 8.86 -29.42 -16.34
CA ARG A 300 10.11 -28.70 -16.64
C ARG A 300 11.38 -29.36 -16.09
N SER A 301 11.25 -30.10 -15.00
CA SER A 301 12.37 -30.73 -14.30
C SER A 301 12.34 -32.25 -14.39
N ALA A 302 11.50 -32.80 -15.27
CA ALA A 302 11.25 -34.23 -15.40
C ALA A 302 12.42 -34.97 -16.07
N SER A 303 12.85 -36.04 -15.43
CA SER A 303 13.60 -37.12 -16.07
C SER A 303 12.75 -37.86 -17.09
N VAL A 304 13.39 -38.70 -17.92
CA VAL A 304 12.70 -39.55 -18.89
C VAL A 304 11.67 -40.47 -18.21
N ALA A 305 11.98 -40.96 -17.00
CA ALA A 305 11.07 -41.81 -16.22
C ALA A 305 9.85 -41.01 -15.73
N GLU A 306 10.07 -39.82 -15.16
CA GLU A 306 8.99 -38.94 -14.70
C GLU A 306 8.09 -38.48 -15.85
N ALA A 307 8.65 -38.25 -17.05
CA ALA A 307 7.85 -37.92 -18.24
C ALA A 307 6.90 -39.07 -18.64
N GLN A 308 7.31 -40.33 -18.49
CA GLN A 308 6.42 -41.48 -18.71
C GLN A 308 5.32 -41.54 -17.64
N LEU A 309 5.63 -41.22 -16.38
CA LEU A 309 4.62 -41.14 -15.32
C LEU A 309 3.60 -40.03 -15.62
N LEU A 310 4.05 -38.83 -15.99
CA LEU A 310 3.16 -37.74 -16.41
C LEU A 310 2.26 -38.13 -17.59
N ARG A 311 2.78 -38.95 -18.51
CA ARG A 311 2.00 -39.46 -19.65
C ARG A 311 0.91 -40.41 -19.20
N HIS A 312 1.24 -41.32 -18.29
CA HIS A 312 0.23 -42.21 -17.71
C HIS A 312 -0.86 -41.41 -16.98
N LYS A 313 -0.47 -40.38 -16.19
CA LYS A 313 -1.44 -39.48 -15.54
C LYS A 313 -2.33 -38.74 -16.56
N PHE A 314 -1.78 -38.30 -17.69
CA PHE A 314 -2.56 -37.67 -18.77
C PHE A 314 -3.65 -38.61 -19.33
N GLU A 315 -3.30 -39.87 -19.55
CA GLU A 315 -4.20 -40.87 -20.11
C GLU A 315 -5.35 -41.20 -19.13
N GLU A 316 -5.05 -41.30 -17.83
CA GLU A 316 -6.03 -41.61 -16.77
C GLU A 316 -6.90 -40.43 -16.28
N GLU A 317 -6.53 -39.18 -16.60
CA GLU A 317 -7.19 -37.99 -16.08
C GLU A 317 -8.50 -37.71 -16.84
N PRO A 318 -9.68 -37.73 -16.20
CA PRO A 318 -10.94 -37.44 -16.89
C PRO A 318 -11.15 -35.95 -17.19
N ASN A 319 -10.60 -35.04 -16.38
CA ASN A 319 -10.83 -33.61 -16.53
C ASN A 319 -10.04 -33.03 -17.71
N ILE A 320 -10.74 -32.41 -18.66
CA ILE A 320 -10.12 -31.88 -19.88
C ILE A 320 -9.16 -30.71 -19.61
N THR A 321 -9.46 -29.88 -18.62
CA THR A 321 -8.61 -28.76 -18.21
C THR A 321 -7.30 -29.29 -17.63
N MET A 322 -7.38 -30.31 -16.79
CA MET A 322 -6.21 -30.97 -16.22
C MET A 322 -5.41 -31.75 -17.27
N ARG A 323 -6.07 -32.44 -18.22
CA ARG A 323 -5.41 -33.04 -19.40
C ARG A 323 -4.64 -32.02 -20.22
N ARG A 324 -5.19 -30.82 -20.41
CA ARG A 324 -4.48 -29.73 -21.08
C ARG A 324 -3.20 -29.35 -20.33
N ALA A 325 -3.26 -29.18 -19.00
CA ALA A 325 -2.09 -28.87 -18.19
C ALA A 325 -1.04 -29.99 -18.22
N LEU A 326 -1.45 -31.25 -18.12
CA LEU A 326 -0.57 -32.40 -18.26
C LEU A 326 0.07 -32.47 -19.65
N LEU A 327 -0.67 -32.21 -20.72
CA LEU A 327 -0.12 -32.16 -22.08
C LEU A 327 0.93 -31.04 -22.23
N MET A 328 0.70 -29.88 -21.61
CA MET A 328 1.69 -28.80 -21.53
C MET A 328 2.92 -29.24 -20.73
N SER A 329 2.75 -29.93 -19.60
CA SER A 329 3.87 -30.44 -18.80
C SER A 329 4.72 -31.46 -19.56
N LEU A 330 4.09 -32.35 -20.33
CA LEU A 330 4.77 -33.32 -21.18
C LEU A 330 5.57 -32.63 -22.27
N TYR A 331 5.02 -31.58 -22.87
CA TYR A 331 5.76 -30.76 -23.82
C TYR A 331 6.96 -30.07 -23.16
N GLU A 332 6.78 -29.48 -21.98
CA GLU A 332 7.86 -28.83 -21.22
C GLU A 332 8.96 -29.81 -20.78
N SER A 333 8.64 -31.10 -20.61
CA SER A 333 9.64 -32.16 -20.34
C SER A 333 10.56 -32.49 -21.52
N GLN A 334 10.29 -31.94 -22.70
CA GLN A 334 11.01 -32.21 -23.95
C GLN A 334 10.98 -33.69 -24.40
N ASN A 335 10.19 -34.55 -23.74
CA ASN A 335 10.06 -35.98 -24.04
C ASN A 335 8.78 -36.31 -24.84
N LEU A 336 8.15 -35.30 -25.48
CA LEU A 336 6.91 -35.45 -26.23
C LEU A 336 7.15 -35.53 -27.75
N SER A 337 6.74 -36.63 -28.38
CA SER A 337 6.89 -36.80 -29.83
C SER A 337 5.79 -36.09 -30.63
N GLN A 338 6.13 -35.59 -31.82
CA GLN A 338 5.19 -35.02 -32.78
C GLN A 338 4.09 -36.01 -33.21
N ARG A 339 4.43 -37.31 -33.24
CA ARG A 339 3.47 -38.38 -33.51
C ARG A 339 2.41 -38.45 -32.41
N TYR A 340 2.82 -38.46 -31.15
CA TYR A 340 1.89 -38.51 -30.02
C TYR A 340 0.96 -37.29 -29.99
N LEU A 341 1.44 -36.10 -30.33
CA LEU A 341 0.58 -34.91 -30.45
C LEU A 341 -0.49 -35.06 -31.55
N ARG A 342 -0.21 -35.78 -32.64
CA ARG A 342 -1.22 -36.09 -33.67
C ARG A 342 -2.24 -37.10 -33.15
N ASP A 343 -1.76 -38.13 -32.46
CA ASP A 343 -2.63 -39.14 -31.85
C ASP A 343 -3.60 -38.46 -30.87
N VAL A 344 -3.10 -37.60 -29.96
CA VAL A 344 -3.95 -36.85 -29.01
C VAL A 344 -4.92 -35.90 -29.72
N GLU A 345 -4.51 -35.24 -30.81
CA GLU A 345 -5.39 -34.40 -31.63
C GLU A 345 -6.58 -35.18 -32.22
N GLU A 346 -6.36 -36.43 -32.61
CA GLU A 346 -7.37 -37.32 -33.18
C GLU A 346 -8.29 -37.92 -32.10
N TYR A 347 -7.72 -38.43 -31.00
CA TYR A 347 -8.46 -39.10 -29.93
C TYR A 347 -9.20 -38.12 -28.99
N ILE A 348 -8.70 -36.89 -28.82
CA ILE A 348 -9.26 -35.89 -27.89
C ILE A 348 -9.48 -34.56 -28.62
N PRO A 349 -10.61 -34.40 -29.35
CA PRO A 349 -10.88 -33.22 -30.18
C PRO A 349 -10.84 -31.89 -29.42
N GLN A 350 -11.15 -31.88 -28.12
CA GLN A 350 -11.11 -30.68 -27.27
C GLN A 350 -9.68 -30.12 -27.10
N LEU A 351 -8.64 -30.94 -27.24
CA LEU A 351 -7.23 -30.53 -27.16
C LEU A 351 -6.61 -30.20 -28.51
N LYS A 352 -7.38 -30.26 -29.60
CA LYS A 352 -6.90 -30.03 -30.98
C LYS A 352 -6.08 -28.75 -31.14
N TRP A 353 -6.56 -27.64 -30.62
CA TRP A 353 -5.88 -26.35 -30.72
C TRP A 353 -4.59 -26.29 -29.90
N VAL A 354 -4.59 -26.93 -28.72
CA VAL A 354 -3.40 -27.05 -27.88
C VAL A 354 -2.34 -27.88 -28.59
N CYS A 355 -2.71 -29.04 -29.16
CA CYS A 355 -1.80 -29.87 -29.93
C CYS A 355 -1.22 -29.10 -31.12
N LYS A 356 -2.07 -28.39 -31.88
CA LYS A 356 -1.63 -27.53 -32.99
C LYS A 356 -0.62 -26.47 -32.55
N TYR A 357 -0.89 -25.78 -31.44
CA TYR A 357 -0.01 -24.77 -30.88
C TYR A 357 1.33 -25.37 -30.42
N LEU A 358 1.32 -26.46 -29.65
CA LEU A 358 2.56 -27.09 -29.17
C LEU A 358 3.46 -27.58 -30.31
N ARG A 359 2.88 -28.00 -31.44
CA ARG A 359 3.67 -28.39 -32.63
C ARG A 359 4.45 -27.23 -33.25
N THR A 360 4.09 -25.97 -33.03
CA THR A 360 4.84 -24.82 -33.56
C THR A 360 6.11 -24.52 -32.77
N GLY A 361 6.42 -25.30 -31.73
CA GLY A 361 7.58 -25.07 -30.86
C GLY A 361 7.48 -23.82 -29.96
N PRO A 362 6.33 -23.52 -29.33
CA PRO A 362 6.18 -22.30 -28.55
C PRO A 362 6.92 -22.36 -27.22
N ASN A 363 7.42 -21.21 -26.76
CA ASN A 363 7.79 -21.07 -25.34
C ASN A 363 6.52 -20.83 -24.51
N ILE A 364 6.25 -21.72 -23.55
CA ILE A 364 5.02 -21.65 -22.76
C ILE A 364 5.20 -20.65 -21.61
N PRO A 365 4.41 -19.56 -21.57
CA PRO A 365 4.52 -18.59 -20.51
C PRO A 365 4.05 -19.18 -19.17
N VAL A 366 4.63 -18.68 -18.08
CA VAL A 366 4.23 -18.99 -16.69
C VAL A 366 3.16 -17.99 -16.20
N SER A 367 2.79 -17.02 -17.06
CA SER A 367 1.94 -15.86 -16.78
C SER A 367 0.53 -16.20 -16.35
#